data_AF-A0A6A5QJD6-F1
#
_entry.id   AF-A0A6A5QJD6-F1
#
_cell.length_a   1.000
_cell.length_b   1.000
_cell.length_c   1.000
_cell.angle_alpha   90.00
_cell.angle_beta   90.00
_cell.angle_gamma   90.00
#
_symmetry.space_group_name_H-M   'P 1'
#
loop_
_entity.id
_entity.type
_entity.pdbx_description
1 polymer ?
#
loop_
_entity_poly.entity_id
_entity_poly.type
_entity_poly.pdbx_seq_one_letter_code
_entity_poly.pdbx_strand_id
1 'polypeptide(L)'
;MIETYNQIFGSFYSISLTIPTATLPITLSTSETLVKIANSLACIPLISTQISTALHHHRQTLYTSISHDPARFLLLSISLQNEAIYTESLIHIIGAHPSWPWPTARAVLPPSILAIVTRKSAQLSILCTEISRELLLTTFTVHNDRPVDAQNHSEFDTWFVVQIFRDTLARSFNALDDNRRPSLRRGSLFRKIGRGGSAWLRIEEASKLMRKIMPSALGSLEEDLEALKDYASGVVEKVARNRSLVDVEKEEVGWLTCVEIGKGDVLWRM
;
A
#
# COMPACT_ATOMS: atom_id res chain seq x y z
N MET A 1 -33.71 -19.20 -1.52
CA MET A 1 -34.14 -18.22 -2.54
C MET A 1 -35.43 -17.52 -2.13
N ILE A 2 -36.54 -18.22 -1.85
CA ILE A 2 -37.82 -17.59 -1.46
C ILE A 2 -37.67 -16.68 -0.22
N GLU A 3 -36.93 -17.12 0.79
CA GLU A 3 -36.69 -16.33 2.00
C GLU A 3 -35.99 -14.99 1.74
N THR A 4 -35.02 -14.98 0.82
CA THR A 4 -34.28 -13.76 0.45
C THR A 4 -35.16 -12.76 -0.31
N TYR A 5 -36.07 -13.26 -1.15
CA TYR A 5 -37.10 -12.41 -1.78
C TYR A 5 -38.05 -11.83 -0.74
N ASN A 6 -38.51 -12.63 0.22
CA ASN A 6 -39.38 -12.16 1.30
C ASN A 6 -38.72 -11.04 2.12
N GLN A 7 -37.43 -11.15 2.42
CA GLN A 7 -36.68 -10.10 3.10
C GLN A 7 -36.61 -8.80 2.28
N ILE A 8 -36.33 -8.89 0.98
CA ILE A 8 -36.27 -7.72 0.10
C ILE A 8 -37.65 -7.08 -0.04
N PHE A 9 -38.71 -7.86 -0.26
CA PHE A 9 -40.07 -7.34 -0.30
C PHE A 9 -40.50 -6.74 1.04
N GLY A 10 -40.11 -7.35 2.16
CA GLY A 10 -40.32 -6.80 3.50
C GLY A 10 -39.66 -5.44 3.70
N SER A 11 -38.49 -5.20 3.09
CA SER A 11 -37.80 -3.91 3.19
C SER A 11 -38.60 -2.74 2.59
N PHE A 12 -39.47 -2.98 1.59
CA PHE A 12 -40.40 -1.97 1.08
C PHE A 12 -41.43 -1.53 2.14
N TYR A 13 -41.71 -2.41 3.11
CA TYR A 13 -42.61 -2.16 4.23
C TYR A 13 -41.84 -1.81 5.52
N SER A 14 -40.61 -1.31 5.40
CA SER A 14 -39.75 -0.94 6.53
C SER A 14 -39.40 -2.09 7.49
N ILE A 15 -39.49 -3.35 7.03
CA ILE A 15 -39.00 -4.50 7.79
C ILE A 15 -37.49 -4.61 7.60
N SER A 16 -36.74 -4.68 8.69
CA SER A 16 -35.28 -4.81 8.66
C SER A 16 -34.85 -6.16 8.07
N LEU A 17 -33.71 -6.14 7.38
CA LEU A 17 -33.10 -7.35 6.81
C LEU A 17 -32.46 -8.19 7.91
N THR A 18 -32.68 -9.50 7.84
CA THR A 18 -31.98 -10.45 8.72
C THR A 18 -30.65 -10.84 8.08
N ILE A 19 -29.61 -10.03 8.34
CA ILE A 19 -28.25 -10.29 7.87
C ILE A 19 -27.45 -10.96 9.00
N PRO A 20 -26.95 -12.19 8.82
CA PRO A 20 -26.14 -12.84 9.84
C PRO A 20 -24.85 -12.04 10.09
N THR A 21 -24.54 -11.75 11.35
CA THR A 21 -23.31 -11.06 11.78
C THR A 21 -22.31 -11.97 12.50
N ALA A 22 -22.58 -13.28 12.55
CA ALA A 22 -21.76 -14.25 13.29
C ALA A 22 -20.33 -14.36 12.74
N THR A 23 -20.17 -14.43 11.41
CA THR A 23 -18.85 -14.47 10.76
C THR A 23 -18.90 -13.70 9.44
N LEU A 24 -17.79 -13.02 9.11
CA LEU A 24 -17.71 -12.22 7.90
C LEU A 24 -17.96 -13.01 6.60
N PRO A 25 -17.46 -14.25 6.41
CA PRO A 25 -17.78 -15.02 5.20
C PRO A 25 -19.28 -15.25 4.98
N ILE A 26 -20.04 -15.48 6.08
CA ILE A 26 -21.50 -15.66 6.01
C ILE A 26 -22.18 -14.33 5.72
N THR A 27 -21.79 -13.25 6.41
CA THR A 27 -22.31 -11.89 6.14
C THR A 27 -22.07 -11.49 4.68
N LEU A 28 -20.86 -11.73 4.16
CA LEU A 28 -20.45 -11.36 2.80
C LEU A 28 -21.25 -12.13 1.74
N SER A 29 -21.29 -13.46 1.84
CA SER A 29 -22.05 -14.30 0.89
C SER A 29 -23.56 -13.98 0.90
N THR A 30 -24.11 -13.70 2.07
CA THR A 30 -25.52 -13.25 2.21
C THR A 30 -25.70 -11.88 1.55
N SER A 31 -24.79 -10.94 1.79
CA SER A 31 -24.83 -9.59 1.21
C SER A 31 -24.74 -9.62 -0.31
N GLU A 32 -23.87 -10.44 -0.88
CA GLU A 32 -23.74 -10.64 -2.33
C GLU A 32 -25.03 -11.18 -2.95
N THR A 33 -25.68 -12.13 -2.26
CA THR A 33 -26.96 -12.70 -2.71
C THR A 33 -28.08 -11.65 -2.67
N LEU A 34 -28.18 -10.89 -1.57
CA LEU A 34 -29.16 -9.80 -1.42
C LEU A 34 -28.97 -8.72 -2.48
N VAL A 35 -27.72 -8.29 -2.69
CA VAL A 35 -27.37 -7.30 -3.72
C VAL A 35 -27.71 -7.80 -5.11
N LYS A 36 -27.43 -9.07 -5.43
CA LYS A 36 -27.79 -9.65 -6.73
C LYS A 36 -29.30 -9.56 -7.02
N ILE A 37 -30.13 -9.91 -6.04
CA ILE A 37 -31.59 -9.87 -6.19
C ILE A 37 -32.08 -8.42 -6.23
N ALA A 38 -31.63 -7.57 -5.32
CA ALA A 38 -32.05 -6.16 -5.29
C ALA A 38 -31.61 -5.38 -6.53
N ASN A 39 -30.46 -5.74 -7.14
CA ASN A 39 -30.05 -5.18 -8.41
C ASN A 39 -31.01 -5.58 -9.54
N SER A 40 -31.49 -6.83 -9.56
CA SER A 40 -32.49 -7.28 -10.54
C SER A 40 -33.86 -6.60 -10.38
N LEU A 41 -34.19 -6.19 -9.15
CA LEU A 41 -35.41 -5.47 -8.81
C LEU A 41 -35.25 -3.93 -8.80
N ALA A 42 -34.06 -3.43 -9.17
CA ALA A 42 -33.71 -2.01 -9.14
C ALA A 42 -33.98 -1.31 -7.79
N CYS A 43 -33.77 -2.02 -6.67
CA CYS A 43 -34.14 -1.55 -5.32
C CYS A 43 -32.96 -1.53 -4.33
N ILE A 44 -31.72 -1.46 -4.83
CA ILE A 44 -30.50 -1.41 -4.02
C ILE A 44 -30.51 -0.34 -2.91
N PRO A 45 -30.99 0.90 -3.14
CA PRO A 45 -30.98 1.94 -2.10
C PRO A 45 -31.73 1.54 -0.81
N LEU A 46 -32.75 0.68 -0.91
CA LEU A 46 -33.53 0.23 0.25
C LEU A 46 -32.73 -0.65 1.22
N ILE A 47 -31.75 -1.38 0.68
CA ILE A 47 -31.00 -2.39 1.45
C ILE A 47 -29.56 -1.98 1.74
N SER A 48 -29.04 -0.97 1.02
CA SER A 48 -27.61 -0.65 1.03
C SER A 48 -27.07 -0.29 2.42
N THR A 49 -27.77 0.58 3.15
CA THR A 49 -27.34 1.03 4.48
C THR A 49 -27.29 -0.13 5.48
N GLN A 50 -28.27 -1.01 5.45
CA GLN A 50 -28.34 -2.17 6.35
C GLN A 50 -27.21 -3.16 6.08
N ILE A 51 -26.94 -3.46 4.80
CA ILE A 51 -25.80 -4.31 4.40
C ILE A 51 -24.47 -3.69 4.78
N SER A 52 -24.29 -2.40 4.49
CA SER A 52 -23.07 -1.66 4.84
C SER A 52 -22.83 -1.69 6.35
N THR A 53 -23.88 -1.52 7.15
CA THR A 53 -23.81 -1.58 8.62
C THR A 53 -23.40 -2.98 9.10
N ALA A 54 -24.01 -4.03 8.53
CA ALA A 54 -23.69 -5.41 8.88
C ALA A 54 -22.23 -5.78 8.54
N LEU A 55 -21.69 -5.28 7.42
CA LEU A 55 -20.28 -5.48 7.06
C LEU A 55 -19.34 -4.75 8.04
N HIS A 56 -19.63 -3.48 8.34
CA HIS A 56 -18.83 -2.66 9.26
C HIS A 56 -18.83 -3.19 10.70
N HIS A 57 -19.83 -3.99 11.08
CA HIS A 57 -19.85 -4.69 12.38
C HIS A 57 -18.61 -5.57 12.61
N HIS A 58 -18.00 -6.10 11.54
CA HIS A 58 -16.80 -6.94 11.60
C HIS A 58 -15.49 -6.17 11.84
N ARG A 59 -15.51 -4.83 11.79
CA ARG A 59 -14.36 -3.95 12.10
C ARG A 59 -13.08 -4.38 11.38
N GLN A 60 -11.99 -4.63 12.11
CA GLN A 60 -10.68 -5.00 11.54
C GLN A 60 -10.73 -6.27 10.70
N THR A 61 -11.56 -7.25 11.05
CA THR A 61 -11.73 -8.48 10.26
C THR A 61 -12.23 -8.18 8.84
N LEU A 62 -13.04 -7.13 8.66
CA LEU A 62 -13.46 -6.65 7.33
C LEU A 62 -12.26 -6.17 6.53
N TYR A 63 -11.47 -5.24 7.07
CA TYR A 63 -10.35 -4.63 6.36
C TYR A 63 -9.22 -5.63 6.07
N THR A 64 -8.92 -6.53 7.02
CA THR A 64 -8.06 -7.69 6.77
C THR A 64 -8.59 -8.53 5.62
N SER A 65 -9.90 -8.83 5.57
CA SER A 65 -10.44 -9.63 4.46
C SER A 65 -10.42 -8.87 3.12
N ILE A 66 -10.58 -7.54 3.15
CA ILE A 66 -10.43 -6.69 1.96
C ILE A 66 -9.02 -6.80 1.40
N SER A 67 -7.96 -6.79 2.22
CA SER A 67 -6.58 -6.90 1.71
C SER A 67 -6.30 -8.25 1.01
N HIS A 68 -7.04 -9.30 1.41
CA HIS A 68 -6.91 -10.66 0.86
C HIS A 68 -7.73 -10.92 -0.41
N ASP A 69 -8.81 -10.17 -0.66
CA ASP A 69 -9.58 -10.26 -1.91
C ASP A 69 -10.29 -8.94 -2.26
N PRO A 70 -9.54 -7.84 -2.51
CA PRO A 70 -10.09 -6.49 -2.60
C PRO A 70 -11.08 -6.33 -3.75
N ALA A 71 -10.91 -7.09 -4.84
CA ALA A 71 -11.78 -7.01 -6.02
C ALA A 71 -13.21 -7.49 -5.73
N ARG A 72 -13.37 -8.53 -4.89
CA ARG A 72 -14.68 -9.01 -4.45
C ARG A 72 -15.44 -7.93 -3.67
N PHE A 73 -14.76 -7.33 -2.69
CA PHE A 73 -15.32 -6.23 -1.90
C PHE A 73 -15.55 -4.97 -2.73
N LEU A 74 -14.71 -4.71 -3.74
CA LEU A 74 -14.86 -3.57 -4.64
C LEU A 74 -16.17 -3.65 -5.42
N LEU A 75 -16.47 -4.80 -6.03
CA LEU A 75 -17.71 -5.02 -6.77
C LEU A 75 -18.95 -4.82 -5.88
N LEU A 76 -18.90 -5.35 -4.66
CA LEU A 76 -19.96 -5.17 -3.68
C LEU A 76 -20.11 -3.69 -3.30
N SER A 77 -19.01 -2.99 -3.04
CA SER A 77 -19.01 -1.58 -2.66
C SER A 77 -19.55 -0.65 -3.75
N ILE A 78 -19.32 -0.98 -5.03
CA ILE A 78 -19.87 -0.24 -6.17
C ILE A 78 -21.39 -0.34 -6.17
N SER A 79 -21.92 -1.55 -5.99
CA SER A 79 -23.36 -1.78 -5.93
C SER A 79 -23.97 -1.02 -4.76
N LEU A 80 -23.35 -1.12 -3.58
CA LEU A 80 -23.83 -0.48 -2.35
C LEU A 80 -23.56 1.03 -2.29
N GLN A 81 -22.74 1.58 -3.19
CA GLN A 81 -22.20 2.95 -3.07
C GLN A 81 -21.48 3.19 -1.72
N ASN A 82 -20.81 2.17 -1.19
CA ASN A 82 -20.09 2.23 0.08
C ASN A 82 -18.65 2.72 -0.12
N GLU A 83 -18.42 4.01 0.11
CA GLU A 83 -17.13 4.66 -0.15
C GLU A 83 -15.97 4.10 0.70
N ALA A 84 -16.22 3.69 1.94
CA ALA A 84 -15.16 3.18 2.82
C ALA A 84 -14.58 1.85 2.29
N ILE A 85 -15.45 0.91 1.92
CA ILE A 85 -15.02 -0.38 1.35
C ILE A 85 -14.42 -0.16 -0.05
N TYR A 86 -15.00 0.73 -0.84
CA TYR A 86 -14.50 1.09 -2.17
C TYR A 86 -13.08 1.64 -2.11
N THR A 87 -12.83 2.58 -1.20
CA THR A 87 -11.53 3.22 -1.00
C THR A 87 -10.49 2.21 -0.56
N GLU A 88 -10.80 1.39 0.45
CA GLU A 88 -9.88 0.36 0.94
C GLU A 88 -9.50 -0.62 -0.18
N SER A 89 -10.49 -1.15 -0.90
CA SER A 89 -10.26 -2.07 -2.01
C SER A 89 -9.37 -1.46 -3.10
N LEU A 90 -9.62 -0.19 -3.48
CA LEU A 90 -8.81 0.48 -4.49
C LEU A 90 -7.36 0.71 -4.05
N ILE A 91 -7.12 1.05 -2.78
CA ILE A 91 -5.75 1.24 -2.26
C ILE A 91 -4.94 -0.04 -2.50
N HIS A 92 -5.49 -1.21 -2.17
CA HIS A 92 -4.79 -2.47 -2.40
C HIS A 92 -4.59 -2.78 -3.88
N ILE A 93 -5.64 -2.65 -4.69
CA ILE A 93 -5.60 -2.94 -6.12
C ILE A 93 -4.57 -2.06 -6.85
N ILE A 94 -4.56 -0.76 -6.56
CA ILE A 94 -3.64 0.19 -7.19
C ILE A 94 -2.20 -0.09 -6.73
N GLY A 95 -1.99 -0.34 -5.45
CA GLY A 95 -0.68 -0.61 -4.89
C GLY A 95 -0.01 -1.86 -5.46
N ALA A 96 -0.79 -2.93 -5.66
CA ALA A 96 -0.28 -4.20 -6.18
C ALA A 96 -0.16 -4.23 -7.72
N HIS A 97 -0.84 -3.34 -8.45
CA HIS A 97 -0.83 -3.31 -9.91
C HIS A 97 0.61 -3.19 -10.46
N PRO A 98 0.97 -3.91 -11.54
CA PRO A 98 0.12 -4.77 -12.38
C PRO A 98 -0.07 -6.20 -11.87
N SER A 99 0.57 -6.56 -10.76
CA SER A 99 0.43 -7.89 -10.14
C SER A 99 -0.98 -8.10 -9.61
N TRP A 100 -1.43 -9.36 -9.64
CA TRP A 100 -2.75 -9.75 -9.19
C TRP A 100 -2.66 -11.03 -8.34
N PRO A 101 -2.43 -10.91 -7.02
CA PRO A 101 -2.29 -12.08 -6.14
C PRO A 101 -3.63 -12.64 -5.66
N TRP A 102 -4.76 -12.03 -6.02
CA TRP A 102 -6.05 -12.31 -5.40
C TRP A 102 -6.91 -13.34 -6.15
N PRO A 103 -7.81 -14.04 -5.43
CA PRO A 103 -8.68 -15.05 -6.03
C PRO A 103 -9.67 -14.49 -7.06
N THR A 104 -10.30 -13.34 -6.77
CA THR A 104 -11.28 -12.75 -7.69
C THR A 104 -10.57 -12.21 -8.92
N ALA A 105 -10.92 -12.72 -10.11
CA ALA A 105 -10.20 -12.43 -11.34
C ALA A 105 -10.28 -10.96 -11.76
N ARG A 106 -9.17 -10.37 -12.21
CA ARG A 106 -9.14 -8.97 -12.70
C ARG A 106 -10.19 -8.66 -13.77
N ALA A 107 -10.54 -9.65 -14.61
CA ALA A 107 -11.48 -9.51 -15.70
C ALA A 107 -12.92 -9.19 -15.26
N VAL A 108 -13.29 -9.43 -13.99
CA VAL A 108 -14.63 -9.10 -13.50
C VAL A 108 -14.79 -7.62 -13.16
N LEU A 109 -13.70 -6.85 -13.10
CA LEU A 109 -13.76 -5.43 -12.78
C LEU A 109 -14.27 -4.59 -13.98
N PRO A 110 -15.12 -3.57 -13.73
CA PRO A 110 -15.58 -2.67 -14.78
C PRO A 110 -14.43 -1.94 -15.47
N PRO A 111 -14.52 -1.64 -16.79
CA PRO A 111 -13.50 -0.88 -17.51
C PRO A 111 -13.19 0.49 -16.89
N SER A 112 -14.19 1.17 -16.33
CA SER A 112 -14.01 2.45 -15.63
C SER A 112 -13.09 2.34 -14.41
N ILE A 113 -13.21 1.26 -13.64
CA ILE A 113 -12.32 0.94 -12.53
C ILE A 113 -10.91 0.64 -13.04
N LEU A 114 -10.79 -0.17 -14.09
CA LEU A 114 -9.48 -0.51 -14.66
C LEU A 114 -8.74 0.74 -15.17
N ALA A 115 -9.46 1.72 -15.71
CA ALA A 115 -8.90 3.01 -16.11
C ALA A 115 -8.37 3.82 -14.91
N ILE A 116 -9.13 3.90 -13.81
CA ILE A 116 -8.69 4.55 -12.56
C ILE A 116 -7.44 3.85 -12.02
N VAL A 117 -7.47 2.51 -11.94
CA VAL A 117 -6.36 1.71 -11.43
C VAL A 117 -5.09 1.97 -12.23
N THR A 118 -5.19 1.93 -13.56
CA THR A 118 -4.04 2.14 -14.46
C THR A 118 -3.49 3.56 -14.34
N ARG A 119 -4.36 4.57 -14.27
CA ARG A 119 -3.95 5.97 -14.10
C ARG A 119 -3.22 6.19 -12.78
N LYS A 120 -3.79 5.72 -11.67
CA LYS A 120 -3.23 5.91 -10.32
C LYS A 120 -1.97 5.09 -10.09
N SER A 121 -1.89 3.86 -10.64
CA SER A 121 -0.69 3.03 -10.51
C SER A 121 0.48 3.60 -11.32
N ALA A 122 0.20 4.23 -12.47
CA ALA A 122 1.20 4.97 -13.23
C ALA A 122 1.74 6.17 -12.44
N GLN A 123 0.87 6.99 -11.85
CA GLN A 123 1.26 8.10 -10.96
C GLN A 123 2.12 7.62 -9.79
N LEU A 124 1.72 6.51 -9.16
CA LEU A 124 2.47 5.90 -8.07
C LEU A 124 3.86 5.42 -8.52
N SER A 125 3.96 4.85 -9.73
CA SER A 125 5.23 4.39 -10.29
C SER A 125 6.18 5.53 -10.64
N ILE A 126 5.66 6.67 -11.11
CA ILE A 126 6.44 7.89 -11.33
C ILE A 126 7.00 8.39 -9.99
N LEU A 127 6.16 8.51 -8.97
CA LEU A 127 6.58 8.95 -7.63
C LEU A 127 7.67 8.02 -7.04
N CYS A 128 7.52 6.70 -7.19
CA CYS A 128 8.55 5.76 -6.75
C CYS A 128 9.87 5.94 -7.51
N THR A 129 9.82 6.18 -8.81
CA THR A 129 11.02 6.44 -9.63
C THR A 129 11.74 7.72 -9.18
N GLU A 130 10.98 8.79 -8.93
CA GLU A 130 11.53 10.06 -8.43
C GLU A 130 12.19 9.90 -7.07
N ILE A 131 11.53 9.21 -6.14
CA ILE A 131 12.05 8.92 -4.80
C ILE A 131 13.29 8.01 -4.86
N SER A 132 13.26 6.94 -5.66
CA SER A 132 14.42 6.06 -5.84
C SER A 132 15.61 6.83 -6.41
N ARG A 133 15.36 7.74 -7.37
CA ARG A 133 16.40 8.61 -7.92
C ARG A 133 16.97 9.54 -6.85
N GLU A 134 16.11 10.20 -6.08
CA GLU A 134 16.53 11.10 -5.00
C GLU A 134 17.40 10.37 -3.96
N LEU A 135 16.96 9.20 -3.50
CA LEU A 135 17.71 8.36 -2.56
C LEU A 135 19.10 7.95 -3.09
N LEU A 136 19.20 7.64 -4.38
CA LEU A 136 20.47 7.27 -5.01
C LEU A 136 21.40 8.48 -5.22
N LEU A 137 20.85 9.69 -5.27
CA LEU A 137 21.61 10.94 -5.38
C LEU A 137 22.00 11.54 -4.02
N THR A 138 21.45 11.05 -2.91
CA THR A 138 21.77 11.50 -1.54
C THR A 138 23.27 11.60 -1.30
N THR A 139 23.75 12.74 -0.80
CA THR A 139 25.16 12.99 -0.47
C THR A 139 25.26 14.08 0.60
N PHE A 140 26.34 14.07 1.36
CA PHE A 140 26.70 15.22 2.19
C PHE A 140 27.30 16.33 1.33
N THR A 141 26.98 17.57 1.67
CA THR A 141 27.57 18.75 1.05
C THR A 141 28.57 19.40 2.01
N VAL A 142 29.65 19.91 1.44
CA VAL A 142 30.70 20.68 2.10
C VAL A 142 30.55 22.15 1.68
N HIS A 143 31.45 23.04 2.12
CA HIS A 143 31.45 24.46 1.79
C HIS A 143 31.13 24.74 0.30
N ASN A 144 30.25 25.72 0.04
CA ASN A 144 29.68 26.06 -1.28
C ASN A 144 28.75 24.99 -1.89
N ASP A 145 28.05 24.20 -1.07
CA ASP A 145 27.08 23.17 -1.48
C ASP A 145 27.66 22.10 -2.43
N ARG A 146 28.98 21.91 -2.39
CA ARG A 146 29.65 20.89 -3.19
C ARG A 146 29.49 19.52 -2.52
N PRO A 147 29.12 18.46 -3.24
CA PRO A 147 29.15 17.10 -2.71
C PRO A 147 30.53 16.71 -2.18
N VAL A 148 30.56 15.87 -1.15
CA VAL A 148 31.80 15.23 -0.68
C VAL A 148 32.51 14.51 -1.82
N ASP A 149 33.84 14.57 -1.83
CA ASP A 149 34.68 14.09 -2.94
C ASP A 149 35.78 13.16 -2.46
N ALA A 150 35.92 12.02 -3.16
CA ALA A 150 36.96 11.04 -2.90
C ALA A 150 38.38 11.59 -3.09
N GLN A 151 38.55 12.64 -3.90
CA GLN A 151 39.87 13.23 -4.15
C GLN A 151 40.37 14.06 -2.97
N ASN A 152 39.47 14.51 -2.08
CA ASN A 152 39.86 15.23 -0.88
C ASN A 152 40.05 14.26 0.30
N HIS A 153 41.29 14.14 0.77
CA HIS A 153 41.65 13.21 1.84
C HIS A 153 40.86 13.45 3.14
N SER A 154 40.48 14.69 3.46
CA SER A 154 39.69 14.98 4.67
C SER A 154 38.21 14.61 4.56
N GLU A 155 37.70 14.43 3.33
CA GLU A 155 36.30 14.10 3.05
C GLU A 155 36.10 12.63 2.68
N PHE A 156 37.20 11.91 2.43
CA PHE A 156 37.19 10.56 1.88
C PHE A 156 36.41 9.55 2.75
N ASP A 157 36.56 9.63 4.07
CA ASP A 157 35.86 8.75 5.02
C ASP A 157 34.33 8.92 4.91
N THR A 158 33.84 10.16 4.98
CA THR A 158 32.41 10.50 4.81
C THR A 158 31.91 10.15 3.40
N TRP A 159 32.69 10.44 2.35
CA TRP A 159 32.36 10.03 0.99
C TRP A 159 32.18 8.51 0.87
N PHE A 160 33.03 7.73 1.55
CA PHE A 160 32.95 6.28 1.53
C PHE A 160 31.69 5.75 2.23
N VAL A 161 31.30 6.35 3.37
CA VAL A 161 30.02 6.02 4.03
C VAL A 161 28.83 6.29 3.10
N VAL A 162 28.83 7.43 2.39
CA VAL A 162 27.82 7.74 1.37
C VAL A 162 27.78 6.67 0.27
N GLN A 163 28.93 6.17 -0.18
CA GLN A 163 28.95 5.12 -1.21
C GLN A 163 28.40 3.79 -0.70
N ILE A 164 28.71 3.36 0.53
CA ILE A 164 28.13 2.14 1.13
C ILE A 164 26.61 2.25 1.22
N PHE A 165 26.11 3.42 1.62
CA PHE A 165 24.69 3.70 1.70
C PHE A 165 24.01 3.58 0.33
N ARG A 166 24.54 4.27 -0.68
CA ARG A 166 24.03 4.24 -2.07
C ARG A 166 24.11 2.86 -2.70
N ASP A 167 25.21 2.14 -2.50
CA ASP A 167 25.38 0.77 -2.98
C ASP A 167 24.33 -0.17 -2.36
N THR A 168 24.05 -0.01 -1.07
CA THR A 168 23.02 -0.83 -0.41
C THR A 168 21.63 -0.53 -0.95
N LEU A 169 21.30 0.74 -1.21
CA LEU A 169 20.06 1.12 -1.89
C LEU A 169 19.98 0.52 -3.30
N ALA A 170 21.03 0.68 -4.10
CA ALA A 170 21.11 0.17 -5.46
C ALA A 170 20.91 -1.36 -5.50
N ARG A 171 21.59 -2.11 -4.63
CA ARG A 171 21.42 -3.56 -4.50
C ARG A 171 19.99 -3.94 -4.12
N SER A 172 19.35 -3.14 -3.27
CA SER A 172 17.98 -3.41 -2.82
C SER A 172 16.93 -3.10 -3.87
N PHE A 173 17.13 -2.04 -4.67
CA PHE A 173 16.29 -1.76 -5.83
C PHE A 173 16.49 -2.81 -6.93
N ASN A 174 17.74 -3.21 -7.22
CA ASN A 174 18.00 -4.30 -8.16
C ASN A 174 17.32 -5.61 -7.71
N ALA A 175 17.45 -5.99 -6.43
CA ALA A 175 16.80 -7.18 -5.89
C ALA A 175 15.26 -7.10 -5.93
N LEU A 176 14.70 -5.89 -5.87
CA LEU A 176 13.26 -5.66 -6.05
C LEU A 176 12.85 -5.88 -7.51
N ASP A 177 13.59 -5.32 -8.45
CA ASP A 177 13.30 -5.36 -9.89
C ASP A 177 13.54 -6.74 -10.50
N ASP A 178 14.51 -7.51 -9.99
CA ASP A 178 14.74 -8.92 -10.35
C ASP A 178 13.58 -9.85 -9.94
N ASN A 179 12.68 -9.38 -9.06
CA ASN A 179 11.52 -10.15 -8.67
C ASN A 179 10.49 -10.22 -9.81
N ARG A 180 9.83 -11.37 -9.98
CA ARG A 180 8.74 -11.52 -10.95
C ARG A 180 7.57 -10.55 -10.73
N ARG A 181 7.38 -10.08 -9.49
CA ARG A 181 6.25 -9.24 -9.06
C ARG A 181 6.74 -8.11 -8.14
N PRO A 182 7.49 -7.12 -8.66
CA PRO A 182 8.11 -6.07 -7.84
C PRO A 182 7.08 -5.24 -7.08
N SER A 183 5.90 -5.00 -7.67
CA SER A 183 4.81 -4.26 -7.03
C SER A 183 4.34 -4.86 -5.71
N LEU A 184 4.46 -6.19 -5.53
CA LEU A 184 4.06 -6.89 -4.30
C LEU A 184 5.07 -6.76 -3.16
N ARG A 185 6.24 -6.14 -3.39
CA ARG A 185 7.31 -6.00 -2.38
C ARG A 185 7.77 -4.56 -2.18
N ARG A 186 7.43 -3.69 -3.12
CA ARG A 186 7.86 -2.29 -3.14
C ARG A 186 7.46 -1.53 -1.88
N GLY A 187 6.25 -1.76 -1.37
CA GLY A 187 5.78 -1.11 -0.15
C GLY A 187 6.57 -1.52 1.09
N SER A 188 6.85 -2.81 1.25
CA SER A 188 7.70 -3.29 2.35
C SER A 188 9.10 -2.68 2.32
N LEU A 189 9.70 -2.53 1.13
CA LEU A 189 11.02 -1.91 1.00
C LEU A 189 11.00 -0.45 1.45
N PHE A 190 10.07 0.37 0.94
CA PHE A 190 10.00 1.78 1.31
C PHE A 190 9.63 1.99 2.78
N ARG A 191 8.74 1.15 3.34
CA ARG A 191 8.46 1.18 4.78
C ARG A 191 9.67 0.78 5.62
N LYS A 192 10.47 -0.18 5.16
CA LYS A 192 11.72 -0.58 5.83
C LYS A 192 12.73 0.58 5.84
N ILE A 193 12.90 1.28 4.72
CA ILE A 193 13.74 2.49 4.63
C ILE A 193 13.20 3.58 5.57
N GLY A 194 11.88 3.84 5.55
CA GLY A 194 11.24 4.90 6.33
C GLY A 194 11.25 4.67 7.84
N ARG A 195 11.39 3.42 8.30
CA ARG A 195 11.60 3.11 9.72
C ARG A 195 13.03 3.41 10.19
N GLY A 196 14.00 3.49 9.28
CA GLY A 196 15.40 3.72 9.61
C GLY A 196 15.97 2.73 10.63
N GLY A 197 16.88 3.24 11.47
CA GLY A 197 17.45 2.50 12.62
C GLY A 197 18.05 1.14 12.25
N SER A 198 17.74 0.11 13.06
CA SER A 198 18.16 -1.27 12.80
C SER A 198 17.29 -2.01 11.78
N ALA A 199 16.15 -1.42 11.37
CA ALA A 199 15.28 -2.01 10.37
C ALA A 199 15.91 -1.95 8.98
N TRP A 200 16.74 -0.94 8.71
CA TRP A 200 17.43 -0.74 7.44
C TRP A 200 18.91 -0.47 7.64
N LEU A 201 19.77 -1.23 6.93
CA LEU A 201 21.23 -1.06 6.94
C LEU A 201 21.82 -1.06 8.36
N ARG A 202 21.91 -2.23 9.00
CA ARG A 202 22.36 -2.35 10.39
C ARG A 202 23.78 -1.82 10.56
N ILE A 203 23.98 -0.97 11.56
CA ILE A 203 25.27 -0.32 11.81
C ILE A 203 26.37 -1.35 12.10
N GLU A 204 26.02 -2.49 12.70
CA GLU A 204 26.97 -3.55 13.01
C GLU A 204 27.50 -4.24 11.74
N GLU A 205 26.65 -4.38 10.71
CA GLU A 205 27.05 -4.95 9.42
C GLU A 205 27.95 -3.98 8.65
N ALA A 206 27.59 -2.70 8.62
CA ALA A 206 28.43 -1.64 8.05
C ALA A 206 29.78 -1.53 8.76
N SER A 207 29.78 -1.58 10.10
CA SER A 207 30.99 -1.53 10.93
C SER A 207 31.93 -2.72 10.71
N LYS A 208 31.37 -3.92 10.46
CA LYS A 208 32.18 -5.11 10.12
C LYS A 208 32.85 -4.95 8.76
N LEU A 209 32.13 -4.42 7.78
CA LEU A 209 32.68 -4.14 6.45
C LEU A 209 33.78 -3.07 6.52
N MET A 210 33.52 -1.97 7.23
CA MET A 210 34.46 -0.86 7.36
C MET A 210 35.71 -1.23 8.14
N ARG A 211 35.62 -2.05 9.20
CA ARG A 211 36.81 -2.61 9.87
C ARG A 211 37.75 -3.35 8.94
N LYS A 212 37.23 -3.97 7.88
CA LYS A 212 38.03 -4.74 6.92
C LYS A 212 38.61 -3.86 5.81
N ILE A 213 37.87 -2.85 5.37
CA ILE A 213 38.18 -2.10 4.14
C ILE A 213 38.71 -0.69 4.43
N MET A 214 38.13 0.00 5.41
CA MET A 214 38.44 1.39 5.73
C MET A 214 38.28 1.68 7.24
N PRO A 215 39.26 1.31 8.06
CA PRO A 215 39.18 1.49 9.51
C PRO A 215 39.15 2.95 9.96
N SER A 216 39.68 3.90 9.16
CA SER A 216 39.69 5.34 9.46
C SER A 216 38.27 5.91 9.62
N ALA A 217 37.37 5.50 8.73
CA ALA A 217 35.99 5.97 8.69
C ALA A 217 35.08 5.40 9.80
N LEU A 218 35.57 4.50 10.67
CA LEU A 218 34.77 3.95 11.78
C LEU A 218 34.36 5.01 12.80
N GLY A 219 35.15 6.08 12.93
CA GLY A 219 34.87 7.16 13.88
C GLY A 219 33.63 7.99 13.53
N SER A 220 33.38 8.22 12.23
CA SER A 220 32.24 9.01 11.76
C SER A 220 31.07 8.15 11.26
N LEU A 221 31.26 6.83 11.11
CA LEU A 221 30.27 5.93 10.53
C LEU A 221 28.88 6.06 11.17
N GLU A 222 28.80 6.05 12.51
CA GLU A 222 27.52 6.06 13.21
C GLU A 222 26.72 7.31 12.90
N GLU A 223 27.34 8.47 13.08
CA GLU A 223 26.76 9.79 12.84
C GLU A 223 26.40 9.98 11.35
N ASP A 224 27.36 9.72 10.45
CA ASP A 224 27.16 9.88 8.99
C ASP A 224 26.04 8.95 8.50
N LEU A 225 25.98 7.71 8.98
CA LEU A 225 24.98 6.75 8.55
C LEU A 225 23.59 7.05 9.11
N GLU A 226 23.51 7.50 10.36
CA GLU A 226 22.25 7.92 10.97
C GLU A 226 21.67 9.14 10.23
N ALA A 227 22.48 10.15 9.95
CA ALA A 227 22.05 11.31 9.18
C ALA A 227 21.55 10.95 7.76
N LEU A 228 22.23 10.02 7.07
CA LEU A 228 21.75 9.52 5.76
C LEU A 228 20.42 8.77 5.86
N LYS A 229 20.23 7.97 6.92
CA LYS A 229 18.98 7.23 7.16
C LYS A 229 17.83 8.15 7.51
N ASP A 230 18.08 9.20 8.29
CA ASP A 230 17.07 10.19 8.66
C ASP A 230 16.60 10.96 7.43
N TYR A 231 17.54 11.43 6.60
CA TYR A 231 17.21 12.05 5.31
C TYR A 231 16.38 11.10 4.44
N ALA A 232 16.84 9.86 4.28
CA ALA A 232 16.13 8.86 3.48
C ALA A 232 14.73 8.55 4.02
N SER A 233 14.54 8.56 5.34
CA SER A 233 13.25 8.35 5.97
C SER A 233 12.27 9.47 5.62
N GLY A 234 12.74 10.71 5.59
CA GLY A 234 11.96 11.86 5.13
C GLY A 234 11.59 11.75 3.64
N VAL A 235 12.54 11.35 2.78
CA VAL A 235 12.32 11.21 1.33
C VAL A 235 11.22 10.18 1.03
N VAL A 236 11.22 9.04 1.74
CA VAL A 236 10.25 7.96 1.49
C VAL A 236 8.92 8.15 2.22
N GLU A 237 8.76 9.17 3.07
CA GLU A 237 7.58 9.34 3.95
C GLU A 237 6.27 9.22 3.16
N LYS A 238 6.20 9.89 1.99
CA LYS A 238 5.02 9.90 1.13
C LYS A 238 4.63 8.52 0.62
N VAL A 239 5.60 7.67 0.27
CA VAL A 239 5.35 6.32 -0.27
C VAL A 239 5.28 5.24 0.81
N ALA A 240 5.93 5.47 1.96
CA ALA A 240 5.90 4.57 3.11
C ALA A 240 4.58 4.69 3.92
N ARG A 241 3.86 5.80 3.79
CA ARG A 241 2.61 6.04 4.52
C ARG A 241 1.55 4.96 4.23
N ASN A 242 1.01 4.37 5.29
CA ASN A 242 -0.16 3.48 5.19
C ASN A 242 -1.45 4.31 5.19
N ARG A 243 -2.23 4.26 4.11
CA ARG A 243 -3.58 4.85 4.04
C ARG A 243 -4.70 3.82 4.06
N SER A 244 -4.37 2.53 4.03
CA SER A 244 -5.35 1.47 4.29
C SER A 244 -5.64 1.35 5.79
N LEU A 245 -6.80 0.78 6.12
CA LEU A 245 -7.23 0.57 7.50
C LEU A 245 -6.69 -0.73 8.11
N VAL A 246 -6.01 -1.55 7.31
CA VAL A 246 -5.33 -2.77 7.74
C VAL A 246 -3.93 -2.50 8.30
N ASP A 247 -3.53 -3.31 9.27
CA ASP A 247 -2.13 -3.40 9.72
C ASP A 247 -1.29 -4.13 8.67
N VAL A 248 -0.56 -3.35 7.87
CA VAL A 248 0.23 -3.85 6.73
C VAL A 248 1.42 -4.72 7.13
N GLU A 249 1.91 -4.62 8.37
CA GLU A 249 3.01 -5.47 8.82
C GLU A 249 2.47 -6.81 9.34
N LYS A 250 1.37 -6.77 10.10
CA LYS A 250 0.70 -7.99 10.58
C LYS A 250 0.16 -8.85 9.44
N GLU A 251 -0.45 -8.22 8.45
CA GLU A 251 -1.06 -8.91 7.30
C GLU A 251 -0.08 -9.07 6.11
N GLU A 252 1.22 -8.79 6.33
CA GLU A 252 2.29 -8.95 5.33
C GLU A 252 1.99 -8.28 3.97
N VAL A 253 1.32 -7.12 4.00
CA VAL A 253 0.91 -6.37 2.81
C VAL A 253 2.13 -5.73 2.16
N GLY A 254 2.76 -6.44 1.23
CA GLY A 254 4.05 -6.02 0.68
C GLY A 254 4.01 -4.90 -0.37
N TRP A 255 2.83 -4.57 -0.88
CA TRP A 255 2.63 -3.49 -1.83
C TRP A 255 2.43 -2.13 -1.15
N LEU A 256 2.40 -1.07 -1.95
CA LEU A 256 2.21 0.30 -1.50
C LEU A 256 0.76 0.55 -1.11
N THR A 257 0.53 1.20 0.01
CA THR A 257 -0.82 1.57 0.49
C THR A 257 -0.98 3.08 0.68
N CYS A 258 -0.11 3.87 0.08
CA CYS A 258 -0.06 5.34 0.21
C CYS A 258 -0.97 6.10 -0.77
N VAL A 259 -1.71 5.39 -1.61
CA VAL A 259 -2.55 5.96 -2.67
C VAL A 259 -3.70 6.77 -2.08
N GLU A 260 -3.94 7.96 -2.62
CA GLU A 260 -5.09 8.78 -2.30
C GLU A 260 -6.25 8.52 -3.26
N ILE A 261 -7.41 8.14 -2.73
CA ILE A 261 -8.66 8.01 -3.47
C ILE A 261 -9.46 9.30 -3.25
N GLY A 262 -9.57 10.10 -4.31
CA GLY A 262 -10.29 11.37 -4.27
C GLY A 262 -11.75 11.24 -4.70
N LYS A 263 -12.53 12.31 -4.53
CA LYS A 263 -13.95 12.35 -4.95
C LYS A 263 -14.14 12.01 -6.44
N GLY A 264 -13.23 12.47 -7.31
CA GLY A 264 -13.26 12.18 -8.75
C GLY A 264 -12.86 10.75 -9.14
N ASP A 265 -12.43 9.93 -8.17
CA ASP A 265 -12.19 8.51 -8.37
C ASP A 265 -13.43 7.66 -8.00
N VAL A 266 -14.44 8.25 -7.34
CA VAL A 266 -15.66 7.53 -6.91
C VAL A 266 -16.71 7.57 -8.02
N LEU A 267 -17.03 6.40 -8.59
CA LEU A 267 -17.85 6.28 -9.81
C LEU A 267 -19.23 6.93 -9.74
N TRP A 268 -19.89 6.89 -8.57
CA TRP A 268 -21.25 7.41 -8.38
C TRP A 268 -21.31 8.86 -7.87
N ARG A 269 -20.16 9.55 -7.81
CA ARG A 269 -20.08 10.97 -7.44
C ARG A 269 -19.76 11.89 -8.61
N MET A 270 -19.61 11.33 -9.81
CA MET A 270 -19.53 12.07 -11.07
C MET A 270 -20.94 12.25 -11.63
#